data_AF-A0A952C766-F1
#
_entry.id   AF-A0A952C766-F1
#
_cell.length_a   1.000
_cell.length_b   1.000
_cell.length_c   1.000
_cell.angle_alpha   90.00
_cell.angle_beta   90.00
_cell.angle_gamma   90.00
#
_symmetry.space_group_name_H-M   'P 1'
#
loop_
_entity.id
_entity.type
_entity.pdbx_description
1 polymer ?
#
loop_
_entity_poly.entity_id
_entity_poly.type
_entity_poly.pdbx_seq_one_letter_code
_entity_poly.pdbx_strand_id
1 'polypeptide(L)'
;MKIVGHTDSDGEDSFNMTLSAKRAASVKNTLASEFGIKANRMTTEGKGESEPVSPNNTPEGKANNRRVEFIKLWIFMVQRIV
;
A
#
# COMPACT_ATOMS: atom_id res chain seq x y z
N MET A 1 6.89 6.61 6.34
CA MET A 1 5.89 5.53 6.26
C MET A 1 5.82 5.03 4.84
N LYS A 2 5.45 3.78 4.66
CA LYS A 2 5.22 3.17 3.35
C LYS A 2 3.74 2.85 3.21
N ILE A 3 3.14 3.24 2.09
CA ILE A 3 1.74 3.06 1.76
C ILE A 3 1.68 2.00 0.66
N VAL A 4 1.05 0.86 0.92
CA VAL A 4 1.05 -0.28 -0.01
C VAL A 4 -0.37 -0.57 -0.47
N GLY A 5 -0.60 -0.58 -1.78
CA GLY A 5 -1.88 -0.97 -2.36
C GLY A 5 -1.92 -2.44 -2.70
N HIS A 6 -3.09 -3.06 -2.51
CA HIS A 6 -3.35 -4.46 -2.88
C HIS A 6 -4.67 -4.56 -3.66
N THR A 7 -4.80 -5.62 -4.45
CA THR A 7 -6.04 -6.02 -5.13
C THR A 7 -6.44 -7.43 -4.68
N ASP A 8 -7.66 -7.82 -5.02
CA ASP A 8 -8.00 -9.24 -5.13
C ASP A 8 -7.41 -9.82 -6.43
N SER A 9 -7.71 -11.10 -6.71
CA SER A 9 -7.20 -11.83 -7.87
C SER A 9 -8.04 -11.71 -9.16
N ASP A 10 -8.97 -10.75 -9.23
CA ASP A 10 -9.73 -10.54 -10.47
C ASP A 10 -8.94 -9.63 -11.42
N GLY A 11 -8.80 -10.08 -12.67
CA GLY A 11 -8.08 -9.36 -13.72
C GLY A 11 -6.63 -9.81 -13.88
N GLU A 12 -5.93 -9.20 -14.84
CA GLU A 12 -4.55 -9.55 -15.17
C GLU A 12 -3.57 -9.03 -14.10
N ASP A 13 -2.54 -9.82 -13.76
CA ASP A 13 -1.49 -9.46 -12.79
C ASP A 13 -0.90 -8.07 -13.06
N SER A 14 -0.59 -7.77 -14.32
CA SER A 14 0.00 -6.49 -14.72
C SER A 14 -0.95 -5.30 -14.51
N PHE A 15 -2.25 -5.52 -14.71
CA PHE A 15 -3.29 -4.55 -14.44
C PHE A 15 -3.43 -4.33 -12.93
N ASN A 16 -3.47 -5.42 -12.16
CA ASN A 16 -3.56 -5.38 -10.70
C ASN A 16 -2.36 -4.69 -10.06
N MET A 17 -1.16 -4.91 -10.58
CA MET A 17 0.05 -4.19 -10.19
C MET A 17 -0.07 -2.68 -10.43
N THR A 18 -0.53 -2.30 -11.63
CA THR A 18 -0.72 -0.89 -11.99
C THR A 18 -1.83 -0.23 -11.15
N LEU A 19 -2.95 -0.91 -10.95
CA LEU A 19 -4.10 -0.42 -10.20
C LEU A 19 -3.77 -0.18 -8.74
N SER A 20 -3.12 -1.17 -8.09
CA SER A 20 -2.69 -1.05 -6.70
C SER A 20 -1.68 0.08 -6.50
N ALA A 21 -0.71 0.25 -7.39
CA ALA A 21 0.26 1.34 -7.34
C ALA A 21 -0.42 2.72 -7.48
N LYS A 22 -1.38 2.87 -8.41
CA LYS A 22 -2.17 4.10 -8.58
C LYS A 22 -2.98 4.43 -7.34
N ARG A 23 -3.63 3.44 -6.72
CA ARG A 23 -4.39 3.62 -5.47
C ARG A 23 -3.49 4.10 -4.32
N ALA A 24 -2.34 3.47 -4.12
CA ALA A 24 -1.37 3.90 -3.10
C ALA A 24 -0.87 5.35 -3.35
N ALA A 25 -0.59 5.70 -4.61
CA ALA A 25 -0.22 7.06 -5.00
C ALA A 25 -1.34 8.08 -4.72
N SER A 26 -2.59 7.74 -5.03
CA SER A 26 -3.75 8.58 -4.74
C SER A 26 -3.87 8.88 -3.24
N VAL A 27 -3.72 7.87 -2.38
CA VAL A 27 -3.75 8.05 -0.92
C VAL A 27 -2.63 8.97 -0.46
N LYS A 28 -1.39 8.77 -0.95
CA LYS A 28 -0.27 9.68 -0.65
C LYS A 28 -0.59 11.13 -1.05
N ASN A 29 -1.18 11.32 -2.24
CA ASN A 29 -1.50 12.65 -2.75
C ASN A 29 -2.54 13.33 -1.86
N THR A 30 -3.63 12.65 -1.51
CA THR A 30 -4.65 13.16 -0.57
C THR A 30 -4.04 13.54 0.78
N LEU A 31 -3.20 12.67 1.36
CA LEU A 31 -2.52 12.97 2.63
C LEU A 31 -1.59 14.19 2.55
N ALA A 32 -0.96 14.41 1.40
CA ALA A 32 -0.11 15.57 1.20
C ALA A 32 -0.91 16.86 0.96
N SER A 33 -1.94 16.81 0.12
CA SER A 33 -2.71 17.99 -0.30
C SER A 33 -3.73 18.45 0.73
N GLU A 34 -4.45 17.52 1.37
CA GLU A 34 -5.56 17.85 2.27
C GLU A 34 -5.14 17.88 3.74
N PHE A 35 -4.17 17.03 4.11
CA PHE A 35 -3.73 16.89 5.50
C PHE A 35 -2.33 17.45 5.77
N GLY A 36 -1.65 18.00 4.75
CA GLY A 36 -0.35 18.67 4.90
C GLY A 36 0.80 17.75 5.29
N ILE A 37 0.66 16.42 5.15
CA ILE A 37 1.74 15.49 5.46
C ILE A 37 2.84 15.63 4.40
N LYS A 38 4.06 16.00 4.82
CA LYS A 38 5.19 16.17 3.91
C LYS A 38 5.41 14.92 3.05
N ALA A 39 5.39 15.08 1.72
CA ALA A 39 5.50 13.97 0.77
C ALA A 39 6.78 13.14 0.93
N ASN A 40 7.87 13.73 1.41
CA ASN A 40 9.13 13.03 1.68
C ASN A 40 9.07 12.07 2.89
N ARG A 41 8.03 12.15 3.72
CA ARG A 41 7.77 11.19 4.81
C ARG A 41 6.99 9.96 4.34
N MET A 42 6.59 9.90 3.06
CA MET A 42 5.71 8.88 2.52
C MET A 42 6.27 8.29 1.22
N THR A 43 6.36 6.96 1.17
CA THR A 43 6.63 6.20 -0.05
C THR A 43 5.43 5.34 -0.40
N THR A 44 5.29 4.97 -1.66
CA THR A 44 4.15 4.18 -2.17
C THR A 44 4.64 2.95 -2.91
N GLU A 45 3.91 1.85 -2.83
CA GLU A 45 4.14 0.63 -3.61
C GLU A 45 2.79 -0.01 -3.99
N GLY A 46 2.72 -0.64 -5.16
CA GLY A 46 1.64 -1.56 -5.50
C GLY A 46 2.12 -3.00 -5.39
N LYS A 47 1.29 -3.90 -4.88
CA LYS A 47 1.55 -5.35 -4.83
C LYS A 47 0.61 -6.17 -5.69
N GLY A 48 -0.40 -5.55 -6.31
CA GLY A 48 -1.49 -6.28 -6.96
C GLY A 48 -2.08 -7.31 -6.01
N GLU A 49 -2.23 -8.53 -6.50
CA GLU A 49 -2.80 -9.67 -5.76
C GLU A 49 -1.76 -10.54 -5.03
N SER A 50 -0.47 -10.20 -5.11
CA SER A 50 0.63 -11.11 -4.70
C SER A 50 0.71 -11.39 -3.20
N GLU A 51 0.02 -10.60 -2.36
CA GLU A 51 0.03 -10.69 -0.90
C GLU A 51 -1.40 -10.68 -0.34
N PRO A 52 -2.18 -11.76 -0.56
CA PRO A 52 -3.54 -11.88 -0.08
C PRO A 52 -3.57 -12.09 1.44
N VAL A 53 -4.53 -11.47 2.11
CA VAL A 53 -4.80 -11.65 3.56
C VAL A 53 -5.99 -12.56 3.82
N SER A 54 -6.74 -12.90 2.77
CA SER A 54 -7.91 -13.76 2.81
C SER A 54 -8.04 -14.55 1.50
N PRO A 55 -8.73 -15.71 1.47
CA PRO A 55 -8.95 -16.46 0.24
C PRO A 55 -9.68 -15.63 -0.83
N ASN A 56 -9.20 -15.66 -2.08
CA ASN A 56 -9.85 -14.94 -3.20
C ASN A 56 -11.08 -15.64 -3.77
N ASN A 57 -11.51 -16.76 -3.19
CA ASN A 57 -12.65 -17.55 -3.67
C ASN A 57 -13.99 -17.17 -3.00
N THR A 58 -14.00 -16.21 -2.07
CA THR A 58 -15.23 -15.66 -1.48
C THR A 58 -15.34 -14.15 -1.73
N PRO A 59 -16.56 -13.59 -1.87
CA PRO A 59 -16.75 -12.15 -1.98
C PRO A 59 -16.13 -11.37 -0.81
N GLU A 60 -16.23 -11.90 0.40
CA GLU A 60 -15.68 -11.30 1.62
C GLU A 60 -14.15 -11.31 1.59
N GLY A 61 -13.54 -12.42 1.16
CA GLY A 61 -12.09 -12.52 1.07
C GLY A 61 -11.50 -11.60 0.01
N LYS A 62 -12.16 -11.47 -1.14
CA LYS A 62 -11.80 -10.46 -2.16
C LYS A 62 -11.92 -9.03 -1.61
N ALA A 63 -12.99 -8.74 -0.86
CA ALA A 63 -13.15 -7.42 -0.24
C ALA A 63 -12.02 -7.11 0.74
N ASN A 64 -11.59 -8.08 1.55
CA ASN A 64 -10.45 -7.93 2.45
C ASN A 64 -9.13 -7.70 1.70
N ASN A 65 -8.94 -8.32 0.54
CA ASN A 65 -7.71 -8.19 -0.26
C ASN A 65 -7.62 -6.83 -0.97
N ARG A 66 -8.75 -6.22 -1.36
CA ARG A 66 -8.82 -4.85 -1.91
C ARG A 66 -8.57 -3.79 -0.83
N ARG A 67 -7.32 -3.64 -0.39
CA ARG A 67 -6.93 -2.78 0.73
C ARG A 67 -5.73 -1.88 0.42
N VAL A 68 -5.49 -0.94 1.32
CA VAL A 68 -4.25 -0.17 1.40
C VAL A 68 -3.68 -0.30 2.82
N GLU A 69 -2.39 -0.62 2.92
CA GLU A 69 -1.68 -0.75 4.20
C GLU A 69 -0.75 0.43 4.46
N PHE A 70 -0.59 0.77 5.75
CA PHE A 70 0.34 1.79 6.22
C PHE A 70 1.42 1.15 7.09
N ILE A 71 2.62 1.04 6.55
CA ILE A 71 3.77 0.44 7.24
C ILE A 71 4.63 1.56 7.83
N LYS A 72 4.77 1.54 9.16
CA LYS A 72 5.69 2.42 9.86
C LYS A 72 7.13 1.97 9.59
N LEU A 73 7.88 2.81 8.89
CA LEU A 73 9.32 2.60 8.70
C LEU A 73 10.04 3.04 9.96
N TRP A 74 10.63 2.09 10.68
CA TRP A 74 11.53 2.39 11.79
C TRP A 74 12.90 2.69 11.19
N ILE A 75 13.27 3.97 11.16
CA ILE A 75 14.69 4.33 11.04
C ILE A 75 15.28 4.04 12.41
N PHE A 76 15.92 2.88 12.55
CA PHE A 76 16.88 2.67 13.62
C PHE A 76 18.06 3.60 13.31
N MET A 77 18.02 4.82 13.84
CA MET A 77 19.26 5.51 14.19
C MET A 77 19.89 4.64 15.27
N VAL A 78 20.71 3.66 14.86
CA VAL A 78 21.79 3.20 15.71
C VAL A 78 22.72 4.40 15.80
N GLN A 79 22.41 5.36 16.67
CA GLN A 79 23.47 6.19 17.21
C GLN A 79 24.39 5.19 17.90
N ARG A 80 25.54 4.94 17.28
CA ARG A 80 26.71 4.44 18.01
C ARG A 80 26.90 5.44 19.15
N ILE A 81 26.41 5.09 20.33
CA ILE A 81 26.77 5.72 21.58
C ILE A 81 27.61 4.68 22.29
N VAL A 82 28.87 5.09 22.48
CA VAL A 82 30.05 4.43 23.07
C VAL A 82 30.66 3.26 22.31
#